data_AF-A0AAV5KUZ3-F1
#
_entry.id   AF-A0AAV5KUZ3-F1
#
_cell.length_a   1.000
_cell.length_b   1.000
_cell.length_c   1.000
_cell.angle_alpha   90.00
_cell.angle_beta   90.00
_cell.angle_gamma   90.00
#
_symmetry.space_group_name_H-M   'P 1'
#
loop_
_entity.id
_entity.type
_entity.pdbx_description
1 polymer ?
#
loop_
_entity_poly.entity_id
_entity_poly.type
_entity_poly.pdbx_seq_one_letter_code
_entity_poly.pdbx_strand_id
1 'polypeptide(L)'
;MDIKVVDLFTAFQNRDDWITACFTDGVHLSSEGSKIVVAEILKVIKEAEWQPSLHWKSLPTEFSEDSPYDLVAADGKTTLNASEWTFHWEIQWD
;
A
#
# COMPACT_ATOMS: atom_id res chain seq x y z
N MET A 1 -24.23 1.42 -11.18
CA MET A 1 -23.01 2.14 -10.75
C MET A 1 -21.85 1.18 -10.93
N ASP A 2 -20.86 1.53 -11.75
CA ASP A 2 -19.65 0.71 -11.95
C ASP A 2 -18.60 1.07 -10.90
N ILE A 3 -18.91 0.72 -9.64
CA ILE A 3 -18.03 0.93 -8.50
C ILE A 3 -17.51 -0.43 -8.06
N LYS A 4 -16.20 -0.56 -7.94
CA LYS A 4 -15.57 -1.75 -7.37
C LYS A 4 -15.61 -1.69 -5.84
N VAL A 5 -15.75 -2.84 -5.20
CA VAL A 5 -15.91 -2.97 -3.74
C VAL A 5 -14.82 -3.88 -3.20
N VAL A 6 -14.29 -3.52 -2.04
CA VAL A 6 -13.35 -4.35 -1.28
C VAL A 6 -14.16 -5.13 -0.24
N ASP A 7 -14.33 -6.44 -0.44
CA ASP A 7 -15.08 -7.30 0.49
C ASP A 7 -14.17 -7.88 1.58
N LEU A 8 -13.96 -7.08 2.63
CA LEU A 8 -13.10 -7.46 3.75
C LEU A 8 -13.70 -8.58 4.61
N PHE A 9 -15.02 -8.70 4.69
CA PHE A 9 -15.66 -9.71 5.51
C PHE A 9 -15.37 -11.11 4.97
N THR A 10 -15.51 -11.29 3.65
CA THR A 10 -15.13 -12.54 2.99
C THR A 10 -13.62 -12.74 3.02
N ALA A 11 -12.82 -11.69 2.80
CA ALA A 11 -11.36 -11.79 2.80
C ALA A 11 -10.78 -12.29 4.14
N PHE A 12 -11.29 -11.80 5.28
CA PHE A 12 -10.84 -12.26 6.60
C PHE A 12 -11.21 -13.72 6.87
N GLN A 13 -12.35 -14.19 6.38
CA GLN A 13 -12.85 -15.55 6.62
C GLN A 13 -12.17 -16.64 5.80
N ASN A 14 -11.15 -16.30 4.99
CA ASN A 14 -10.29 -17.30 4.33
C ASN A 14 -9.40 -18.09 5.29
N ARG A 15 -9.52 -17.86 6.61
CA ARG A 15 -8.88 -18.62 7.69
C ARG A 15 -9.86 -18.86 8.84
N ASP A 16 -9.72 -19.98 9.53
CA ASP A 16 -10.66 -20.40 10.59
C ASP A 16 -10.56 -19.55 11.87
N ASP A 17 -9.35 -19.08 12.20
CA ASP A 17 -9.06 -18.31 13.42
C ASP A 17 -9.14 -16.79 13.21
N TRP A 18 -9.85 -16.33 12.17
CA TRP A 18 -9.87 -14.92 11.73
C TRP A 18 -10.26 -13.94 12.84
N ILE A 19 -11.18 -14.29 13.75
CA ILE A 19 -11.62 -13.42 14.84
C ILE A 19 -10.44 -13.02 15.73
N THR A 20 -9.62 -14.00 16.12
CA THR A 20 -8.48 -13.80 17.03
C THR A 20 -7.20 -13.42 16.29
N ALA A 21 -7.08 -13.81 15.02
CA ALA A 21 -5.90 -13.53 14.22
C ALA A 21 -5.94 -12.15 13.57
N CYS A 22 -7.09 -11.72 13.05
CA CYS A 22 -7.21 -10.46 12.30
C CYS A 22 -7.50 -9.25 13.18
N PHE A 23 -7.98 -9.44 14.42
CA PHE A 23 -8.35 -8.35 15.33
C PHE A 23 -7.58 -8.42 16.64
N THR A 24 -7.23 -7.28 17.21
CA THR A 24 -6.55 -7.19 18.52
C THR A 24 -7.53 -7.20 19.69
N ASP A 25 -8.68 -6.53 19.53
CA ASP A 25 -9.72 -6.36 20.55
C ASP A 25 -11.14 -6.64 20.00
N GLY A 26 -11.21 -7.29 18.83
CA GLY A 26 -12.45 -7.54 18.08
C GLY A 26 -12.88 -6.38 17.18
N VAL A 27 -12.18 -5.24 17.18
CA VAL A 27 -12.47 -4.08 16.31
C VAL A 27 -11.23 -3.60 15.56
N HIS A 28 -10.14 -3.33 16.28
CA HIS A 28 -8.89 -2.89 15.67
C HIS A 28 -8.17 -4.07 15.00
N LEU A 29 -7.58 -3.81 13.83
CA LEU A 29 -6.85 -4.82 13.08
C LEU A 29 -5.52 -5.14 13.76
N SER A 30 -5.19 -6.43 13.79
CA SER A 30 -3.83 -6.89 14.07
C SER A 30 -2.92 -6.61 12.85
N SER A 31 -1.63 -6.93 12.99
CA SER A 31 -0.70 -6.95 11.85
C SER A 31 -1.21 -7.87 10.73
N GLU A 32 -1.67 -9.07 11.10
CA GLU A 32 -2.19 -10.05 10.14
C GLU A 32 -3.49 -9.59 9.47
N GLY A 33 -4.39 -8.96 10.22
CA GLY A 33 -5.61 -8.35 9.64
C GLY A 33 -5.28 -7.20 8.69
N SER A 34 -4.33 -6.34 9.05
CA SER A 34 -3.89 -5.21 8.22
C SER A 34 -3.29 -5.67 6.89
N LYS A 35 -2.51 -6.75 6.90
CA LYS A 35 -1.97 -7.38 5.68
C LYS A 35 -3.07 -7.82 4.71
N ILE A 36 -4.13 -8.46 5.22
CA ILE A 36 -5.28 -8.89 4.40
C ILE A 36 -6.00 -7.69 3.79
N VAL A 37 -6.23 -6.62 4.57
CA VAL A 37 -6.89 -5.40 4.08
C VAL A 37 -6.10 -4.78 2.92
N VAL A 38 -4.79 -4.59 3.10
CA VAL A 38 -3.93 -4.01 2.06
C VAL A 38 -3.93 -4.87 0.80
N ALA A 39 -3.82 -6.19 0.94
CA ALA A 39 -3.84 -7.12 -0.19
C ALA A 39 -5.15 -7.03 -1.01
N GLU A 40 -6.30 -6.97 -0.34
CA GLU A 40 -7.60 -6.91 -1.04
C GLU A 40 -7.83 -5.54 -1.69
N ILE A 41 -7.40 -4.44 -1.05
CA ILE A 41 -7.43 -3.10 -1.67
C ILE A 41 -6.58 -3.08 -2.95
N LEU A 42 -5.34 -3.57 -2.87
CA LEU A 42 -4.43 -3.61 -4.02
C LEU A 42 -4.96 -4.47 -5.15
N LYS A 43 -5.53 -5.64 -4.84
CA LYS A 43 -6.19 -6.50 -5.82
C LYS A 43 -7.31 -5.76 -6.55
N VAL A 44 -8.22 -5.12 -5.82
CA VAL A 44 -9.35 -4.38 -6.41
C VAL A 44 -8.85 -3.22 -7.27
N ILE A 45 -7.86 -2.45 -6.82
CA ILE A 45 -7.29 -1.34 -7.60
C ILE A 45 -6.65 -1.83 -8.91
N LYS A 46 -5.96 -2.98 -8.88
CA LYS A 46 -5.32 -3.56 -10.08
C LYS A 46 -6.33 -4.15 -11.07
N GLU A 47 -7.37 -4.80 -10.57
CA GLU A 47 -8.46 -5.37 -11.39
C GLU A 47 -9.42 -4.30 -11.90
N ALA A 48 -9.45 -3.13 -11.25
CA ALA A 48 -10.21 -2.00 -11.72
C ALA A 48 -9.51 -1.37 -12.94
N GLU A 49 -10.05 -1.58 -14.13
CA GLU A 49 -9.62 -0.93 -15.37
C GLU A 49 -10.01 0.57 -15.42
N TRP A 50 -9.92 1.27 -14.30
CA TRP A 50 -10.23 2.70 -14.20
C TRP A 50 -9.19 3.55 -14.95
N GLN A 51 -9.67 4.63 -15.56
CA GLN A 51 -8.84 5.67 -16.17
C GLN A 51 -9.30 7.04 -15.65
N PRO A 52 -8.48 7.76 -14.86
CA PRO A 52 -7.14 7.36 -14.40
C PRO A 52 -7.16 6.19 -13.40
N SER A 53 -6.07 5.43 -13.35
CA SER A 53 -5.88 4.36 -12.35
C SER A 53 -5.55 4.96 -10.98
N LEU A 54 -6.01 4.30 -9.91
CA LEU A 54 -5.64 4.63 -8.53
C LEU A 54 -4.40 3.87 -8.04
N HIS A 55 -3.79 3.05 -8.90
CA HIS A 55 -2.53 2.40 -8.57
C HIS A 55 -1.44 3.45 -8.42
N TRP A 56 -0.69 3.44 -7.32
CA TRP A 56 0.24 4.52 -6.99
C TRP A 56 1.32 4.75 -8.07
N LYS A 57 1.81 3.70 -8.74
CA LYS A 57 2.72 3.82 -9.90
C LYS A 57 2.14 4.54 -11.11
N SER A 58 0.82 4.66 -11.19
CA SER A 58 0.13 5.41 -12.25
C SER A 58 -0.14 6.86 -11.85
N LEU A 59 0.07 7.20 -10.57
CA LEU A 59 -0.09 8.56 -10.07
C LEU A 59 1.27 9.28 -10.13
N PRO A 60 1.29 10.57 -10.52
CA PRO A 60 2.52 11.36 -10.45
C PRO A 60 2.88 11.63 -8.99
N THR A 61 4.18 11.63 -8.70
CA THR A 61 4.72 12.05 -7.41
C THR A 61 4.49 13.55 -7.21
N GLU A 62 3.79 13.92 -6.13
CA GLU A 62 3.33 15.30 -5.91
C GLU A 62 4.48 16.30 -5.66
N PHE A 63 5.56 15.84 -5.02
CA PHE A 63 6.73 16.65 -4.65
C PHE A 63 8.03 15.97 -5.11
N SER A 64 8.22 15.87 -6.43
CA SER A 64 9.36 15.19 -7.04
C SER A 64 10.62 16.06 -7.17
N GLU A 65 10.54 17.34 -6.82
CA GLU A 65 11.65 18.27 -6.87
C GLU A 65 12.76 17.95 -5.85
N ASP A 66 13.98 18.40 -6.14
CA ASP A 66 15.10 18.28 -5.22
C ASP A 66 14.89 19.14 -3.97
N SER A 67 15.33 18.61 -2.83
CA SER A 67 15.17 19.21 -1.51
C SER A 67 16.51 19.44 -0.83
N PRO A 68 16.67 20.53 -0.05
CA PRO A 68 17.85 20.69 0.81
C PRO A 68 17.96 19.61 1.90
N TYR A 69 16.92 18.79 2.08
CA TYR A 69 16.88 17.66 3.00
C TYR A 69 17.11 16.31 2.31
N ASP A 70 17.45 16.30 1.03
CA ASP A 70 17.78 15.07 0.31
C ASP A 70 19.01 14.38 0.89
N LEU A 71 19.06 13.05 0.72
CA LEU A 71 20.13 12.23 1.26
C LEU A 71 21.45 12.56 0.55
N VAL A 72 22.53 12.72 1.31
CA VAL A 72 23.86 12.95 0.73
C VAL A 72 24.42 11.63 0.21
N ALA A 73 24.84 11.62 -1.06
CA ALA A 73 25.46 10.46 -1.67
C ALA A 73 26.86 10.17 -1.08
N ALA A 74 27.39 8.98 -1.36
CA ALA A 74 28.68 8.54 -0.85
C ALA A 74 29.88 9.43 -1.29
N ASP A 75 29.71 10.24 -2.33
CA ASP A 75 30.73 11.20 -2.79
C ASP A 75 30.78 12.49 -1.94
N GLY A 76 29.82 12.70 -1.03
CA GLY A 76 29.71 13.88 -0.18
C GLY A 76 29.37 15.18 -0.93
N LYS A 77 28.98 15.09 -2.20
CA LYS A 77 28.75 16.25 -3.09
C LYS A 77 27.37 16.24 -3.73
N THR A 78 26.90 15.06 -4.13
CA THR A 78 25.59 14.90 -4.77
C THR A 78 24.53 14.53 -3.74
N THR A 79 23.29 14.87 -4.04
CA THR A 79 22.10 14.48 -3.28
C THR A 79 21.32 13.41 -4.03
N LEU A 80 20.61 12.56 -3.29
CA LEU A 80 19.74 11.52 -3.80
C LEU A 80 18.30 11.87 -3.45
N ASN A 81 17.52 12.22 -4.46
CA ASN A 81 16.09 12.41 -4.33
C ASN A 81 15.42 11.04 -4.14
N ALA A 82 14.73 10.87 -3.00
CA ALA A 82 14.10 9.62 -2.61
C ALA A 82 12.58 9.59 -2.92
N SER A 83 12.06 10.58 -3.64
CA SER A 83 10.62 10.72 -3.89
C SER A 83 10.01 9.54 -4.67
N GLU A 84 10.81 8.88 -5.51
CA GLU A 84 10.44 7.68 -6.27
C GLU A 84 10.85 6.36 -5.59
N TRP A 85 11.39 6.41 -4.36
CA TRP A 85 11.87 5.20 -3.71
C TRP A 85 10.73 4.39 -3.10
N THR A 86 10.73 3.09 -3.38
CA THR A 86 9.84 2.14 -2.73
C THR A 86 10.56 1.47 -1.57
N PHE A 87 9.93 1.46 -0.39
CA PHE A 87 10.39 0.65 0.72
C PHE A 87 10.07 -0.83 0.47
N HIS A 88 11.02 -1.72 0.73
CA HIS A 88 10.76 -3.16 0.76
C HIS A 88 9.88 -3.50 1.98
N TRP A 89 8.56 -3.48 1.80
CA TRP A 89 7.59 -4.01 2.76
C TRP A 89 7.29 -5.49 2.49
N GLU A 90 6.82 -6.22 3.51
CA GLU A 90 6.43 -7.64 3.38
C GLU A 90 5.39 -7.87 2.27
N ILE A 91 4.52 -6.88 2.03
CA ILE A 91 3.64 -6.82 0.88
C ILE A 91 4.14 -5.66 0.01
N GLN A 92 4.65 -5.98 -1.17
CA GLN A 92 4.93 -4.94 -2.14
C GLN A 92 3.59 -4.35 -2.59
N TRP A 93 3.47 -3.03 -2.52
CA TRP A 93 2.31 -2.28 -3.04
C TRP A 93 2.31 -2.22 -4.57
N ASP A 94 3.04 -3.13 -5.21
CA ASP A 94 3.22 -3.34 -6.65
C ASP A 94 2.30 -4.43 -7.15
#